data_AF-D8QJ90-F1
#
_entry.id   AF-D8QJ90-F1
#
_cell.length_a   1.000
_cell.length_b   1.000
_cell.length_c   1.000
_cell.angle_alpha   90.00
_cell.angle_beta   90.00
_cell.angle_gamma   90.00
#
_symmetry.space_group_name_H-M   'P 1'
#
loop_
_entity.id
_entity.type
_entity.pdbx_description
1 polymer ?
#
loop_
_entity_poly.entity_id
_entity_poly.type
_entity_poly.pdbx_seq_one_letter_code
_entity_poly.pdbx_strand_id
1 'polypeptide(L)'
;MPATVTLHARVNCPISGPSEKMSILPLIDENINEADPAEVAFKEWTWGLPRGGLKSYLSSDHNKLFLRRDIARMYAKYEFVLAPTFRTYLDVLSFINRAGIINRDEKDTSPRRPLTGLTSPNGLYRYVFIPFTDAARQLEKEIGLQPQTEDDSNGGINPAYDRPWHPGSDRYRVVECSAHPFSICTWAEQAFDAHNLGNYITAQWAACASFILEQWRWAGVTVPQWFLDAPKQNENDCAVYGSEKSGYTLPPVNSVVHTVPRIEDILRYDHSDYPQPCEKVLDWYPRLKPPFLNPNRAPHIPRRSVRIAKTSNPYARPPPTPRRRRKVSPAARAYQRCAEEEVMPAWIQLNGNFPTELFSSTEWAFFCHGTSLDGKLGKIKTGS
;
A
#
# COMPACT_ATOMS: atom_id res chain seq x y z
N MET A 1 18.34 -18.23 -14.02
CA MET A 1 18.77 -16.90 -14.48
C MET A 1 19.63 -16.24 -13.41
N PRO A 2 20.69 -15.47 -13.75
CA PRO A 2 21.48 -14.75 -12.76
C PRO A 2 20.69 -13.53 -12.24
N ALA A 3 20.46 -13.46 -10.93
CA ALA A 3 19.75 -12.36 -10.29
C ALA A 3 20.56 -11.06 -10.35
N THR A 4 19.97 -10.00 -10.92
CA THR A 4 20.53 -8.64 -10.93
C THR A 4 20.51 -8.07 -9.50
N VAL A 5 21.66 -7.64 -8.98
CA VAL A 5 21.79 -7.14 -7.60
C VAL A 5 21.75 -5.61 -7.61
N THR A 6 20.66 -5.02 -7.12
CA THR A 6 20.52 -3.57 -6.90
C THR A 6 20.53 -3.30 -5.39
N LEU A 7 21.47 -2.46 -4.92
CA LEU A 7 21.60 -2.11 -3.49
C LEU A 7 20.58 -1.03 -3.10
N HIS A 8 19.67 -1.35 -2.17
CA HIS A 8 18.74 -0.38 -1.56
C HIS A 8 19.14 -0.07 -0.10
N ALA A 9 19.41 1.20 0.20
CA ALA A 9 20.00 1.65 1.47
C ALA A 9 19.08 1.62 2.72
N ARG A 10 17.92 0.94 2.68
CA ARG A 10 16.96 0.88 3.80
C ARG A 10 16.22 -0.46 3.96
N VAL A 11 16.58 -1.49 3.21
CA VAL A 11 15.80 -2.72 3.19
C VAL A 11 16.53 -3.80 3.97
N ASN A 12 15.91 -4.27 5.06
CA ASN A 12 16.42 -5.36 5.88
C ASN A 12 15.99 -6.71 5.31
N CYS A 13 16.81 -7.74 5.54
CA CYS A 13 16.36 -9.10 5.29
C CYS A 13 15.30 -9.47 6.34
N PRO A 14 14.10 -9.94 5.95
CA PRO A 14 13.09 -10.36 6.90
C PRO A 14 13.49 -11.59 7.72
N ILE A 15 14.50 -12.33 7.25
CA ILE A 15 15.00 -13.54 7.92
C ILE A 15 16.24 -13.20 8.78
N SER A 16 17.27 -12.58 8.22
CA SER A 16 18.55 -12.34 8.95
C SER A 16 18.74 -10.91 9.48
N GLY A 17 17.79 -10.01 9.25
CA GLY A 17 17.89 -8.61 9.68
C GLY A 17 18.77 -7.73 8.76
N PRO A 18 19.37 -6.65 9.30
CA PRO A 18 20.22 -5.74 8.53
C PRO A 18 21.43 -6.46 7.92
N SER A 19 21.69 -6.22 6.62
CA SER A 19 22.79 -6.88 5.90
C SER A 19 23.27 -6.02 4.74
N GLU A 20 24.58 -6.04 4.47
CA GLU A 20 25.18 -5.33 3.34
C GLU A 20 25.02 -6.06 2.00
N LYS A 21 24.85 -7.39 2.04
CA LYS A 21 24.81 -8.25 0.84
C LYS A 21 23.38 -8.69 0.54
N MET A 22 22.53 -7.73 0.20
CA MET A 22 21.13 -7.97 -0.14
C MET A 22 20.97 -8.37 -1.61
N SER A 23 20.06 -9.30 -1.85
CA SER A 23 19.58 -9.71 -3.17
C SER A 23 18.07 -9.47 -3.22
N ILE A 24 17.59 -9.00 -4.36
CA ILE A 24 16.16 -8.82 -4.64
C ILE A 24 15.71 -10.03 -5.44
N LEU A 25 14.63 -10.67 -5.01
CA LEU A 25 14.01 -11.80 -5.68
C LEU A 25 12.60 -11.40 -6.11
N PRO A 26 12.35 -11.23 -7.42
CA PRO A 26 10.98 -11.11 -7.91
C PRO A 26 10.26 -12.46 -7.73
N LEU A 27 9.08 -12.42 -7.13
CA LEU A 27 8.28 -13.61 -6.84
C LEU A 27 7.39 -14.03 -8.01
N ILE A 28 6.94 -13.06 -8.80
CA ILE A 28 6.27 -13.26 -10.08
C ILE A 28 7.16 -12.67 -11.15
N ASP A 29 7.41 -13.46 -12.20
CA ASP A 29 8.32 -13.11 -13.28
C ASP A 29 7.83 -11.91 -14.11
N GLU A 30 8.76 -11.05 -14.52
CA GLU A 30 8.52 -9.80 -15.26
C GLU A 30 8.36 -10.00 -16.77
N ASN A 31 8.27 -11.24 -17.26
CA ASN A 31 8.11 -11.59 -18.68
C ASN A 31 6.75 -11.17 -19.29
N ILE A 32 6.12 -10.10 -18.77
CA ILE A 32 4.93 -9.44 -19.32
C ILE A 32 5.22 -8.82 -20.68
N ASN A 33 6.46 -8.39 -20.96
CA ASN A 33 6.78 -7.71 -22.22
C ASN A 33 6.53 -8.60 -23.45
N GLU A 34 6.47 -9.92 -23.27
CA GLU A 34 6.19 -10.91 -24.32
C GLU A 34 4.73 -11.42 -24.29
N ALA A 35 3.95 -11.05 -23.27
CA ALA A 35 2.59 -11.52 -23.09
C ALA A 35 1.60 -10.80 -24.04
N ASP A 36 0.57 -11.53 -24.48
CA ASP A 36 -0.54 -10.98 -25.26
C ASP A 36 -1.22 -9.84 -24.47
N PRO A 37 -1.46 -8.65 -25.07
CA PRO A 37 -2.23 -7.59 -24.45
C PRO A 37 -3.56 -8.02 -23.80
N ALA A 38 -4.23 -9.04 -24.36
CA ALA A 38 -5.45 -9.61 -23.77
C ALA A 38 -5.15 -10.36 -22.47
N GLU A 39 -4.07 -11.13 -22.40
CA GLU A 39 -3.63 -11.82 -21.19
C GLU A 39 -3.24 -10.82 -20.09
N VAL A 40 -2.55 -9.73 -20.47
CA VAL A 40 -2.22 -8.64 -19.53
C VAL A 40 -3.49 -8.01 -18.96
N ALA A 41 -4.48 -7.73 -19.80
CA ALA A 41 -5.77 -7.21 -19.35
C ALA A 41 -6.50 -8.18 -18.44
N PHE A 42 -6.49 -9.46 -18.78
CA PHE A 42 -7.08 -10.50 -17.94
C PHE A 42 -6.45 -10.53 -16.55
N LYS A 43 -5.11 -10.51 -16.45
CA LYS A 43 -4.41 -10.45 -15.17
C LYS A 43 -4.76 -9.19 -14.39
N GLU A 44 -4.70 -8.02 -15.03
CA GLU A 44 -5.03 -6.76 -14.36
C GLU A 44 -6.46 -6.76 -13.81
N TRP A 45 -7.44 -7.20 -14.62
CA TRP A 45 -8.83 -7.28 -14.20
C TRP A 45 -9.03 -8.25 -13.02
N THR A 46 -8.50 -9.46 -13.15
CA THR A 46 -8.64 -10.52 -12.15
C THR A 46 -7.96 -10.13 -10.83
N TRP A 47 -6.85 -9.40 -10.91
CA TRP A 47 -6.09 -8.92 -9.76
C TRP A 47 -6.63 -7.61 -9.18
N GLY A 48 -7.68 -7.06 -9.78
CA GLY A 48 -8.28 -5.79 -9.38
C GLY A 48 -7.40 -4.58 -9.69
N LEU A 49 -6.37 -4.70 -10.51
CA LEU A 49 -5.47 -3.61 -10.91
C LEU A 49 -6.12 -2.70 -11.96
N PRO A 50 -5.75 -1.41 -12.03
CA PRO A 50 -6.12 -0.56 -13.15
C PRO A 50 -5.44 -1.01 -14.45
N ARG A 51 -5.94 -0.53 -15.60
CA ARG A 51 -5.28 -0.82 -16.89
C ARG A 51 -3.87 -0.27 -16.89
N GLY A 52 -2.89 -1.08 -17.26
CA GLY A 52 -1.47 -0.73 -17.21
C GLY A 52 -0.81 -0.93 -15.84
N GLY A 53 -1.58 -1.24 -14.79
CA GLY A 53 -1.10 -1.40 -13.42
C GLY A 53 -0.21 -2.63 -13.21
N LEU A 54 -0.29 -3.65 -14.08
CA LEU A 54 0.45 -4.91 -13.88
C LEU A 54 1.96 -4.70 -13.77
N LYS A 55 2.53 -3.85 -14.63
CA LYS A 55 3.96 -3.55 -14.62
C LYS A 55 4.37 -2.84 -13.32
N SER A 56 3.52 -1.94 -12.82
CA SER A 56 3.75 -1.26 -11.55
C SER A 56 3.74 -2.25 -10.39
N TYR A 57 2.74 -3.14 -10.35
CA TYR A 57 2.65 -4.19 -9.35
C TYR A 57 3.88 -5.11 -9.35
N LEU A 58 4.33 -5.61 -10.51
CA LEU A 58 5.51 -6.48 -10.55
C LEU A 58 6.80 -5.78 -10.13
N SER A 59 6.88 -4.46 -10.37
CA SER A 59 7.99 -3.62 -9.94
C SER A 59 7.88 -3.20 -8.47
N SER A 60 6.75 -3.43 -7.80
CA SER A 60 6.51 -3.01 -6.42
C SER A 60 7.19 -3.92 -5.40
N ASP A 61 7.31 -3.43 -4.16
CA ASP A 61 7.84 -4.22 -3.03
C ASP A 61 6.93 -5.40 -2.66
N HIS A 62 5.65 -5.36 -3.05
CA HIS A 62 4.71 -6.46 -2.85
C HIS A 62 5.05 -7.71 -3.67
N ASN A 63 5.76 -7.54 -4.79
CA ASN A 63 6.23 -8.65 -5.62
C ASN A 63 7.70 -9.04 -5.37
N LYS A 64 8.36 -8.44 -4.36
CA LYS A 64 9.80 -8.59 -4.14
C LYS A 64 10.10 -9.11 -2.75
N LEU A 65 10.99 -10.09 -2.68
CA LEU A 65 11.67 -10.47 -1.44
C LEU A 65 13.09 -9.92 -1.42
N PHE A 66 13.44 -9.27 -0.32
CA PHE A 66 14.78 -8.76 -0.08
C PHE A 66 15.48 -9.68 0.88
N LEU A 67 16.39 -10.53 0.40
CA LEU A 67 17.06 -11.54 1.21
C LEU A 67 18.58 -11.35 1.20
N ARG A 68 19.27 -11.72 2.28
CA ARG A 68 20.73 -11.86 2.25
C ARG A 68 21.11 -12.84 1.15
N ARG A 69 22.19 -12.57 0.39
CA ARG A 69 22.51 -13.26 -0.86
C ARG A 69 22.57 -14.80 -0.78
N ASP A 70 23.06 -15.34 0.32
CA ASP A 70 23.09 -16.77 0.61
C ASP A 70 21.68 -17.34 0.83
N ILE A 71 20.86 -16.67 1.64
CA ILE A 71 19.46 -17.04 1.90
C ILE A 71 18.63 -16.92 0.62
N ALA A 72 18.88 -15.87 -0.18
CA ALA A 72 18.25 -15.68 -1.49
C ALA A 72 18.56 -16.85 -2.43
N ARG A 73 19.80 -17.34 -2.43
CA ARG A 73 20.21 -18.51 -3.23
C ARG A 73 19.52 -19.79 -2.78
N MET A 74 19.35 -19.98 -1.47
CA MET A 74 18.61 -21.12 -0.91
C MET A 74 17.13 -21.06 -1.30
N TYR A 75 16.50 -19.89 -1.18
CA TYR A 75 15.10 -19.68 -1.58
C TYR A 75 14.89 -19.91 -3.08
N ALA A 76 15.80 -19.41 -3.91
CA ALA A 76 15.77 -19.57 -5.36
C ALA A 76 15.95 -21.04 -5.82
N LYS A 77 16.53 -21.89 -4.98
CA LYS A 77 16.69 -23.33 -5.21
C LYS A 77 15.59 -24.17 -4.55
N TYR A 78 14.57 -23.53 -3.98
CA TYR A 78 13.54 -24.18 -3.20
C TYR A 78 14.09 -25.00 -2.02
N GLU A 79 15.21 -24.59 -1.41
CA GLU A 79 15.72 -25.30 -0.22
C GLU A 79 14.81 -25.09 1.00
N PHE A 80 14.05 -24.00 0.99
CA PHE A 80 12.92 -23.74 1.88
C PHE A 80 11.86 -22.95 1.11
N VAL A 81 10.65 -22.89 1.68
CA VAL A 81 9.55 -22.07 1.16
C VAL A 81 8.95 -21.20 2.27
N LEU A 82 8.41 -20.06 1.87
CA LEU A 82 7.54 -19.24 2.69
C LEU A 82 6.11 -19.51 2.27
N ALA A 83 5.22 -19.82 3.21
CA ALA A 83 3.80 -19.98 2.95
C ALA A 83 2.99 -19.13 3.94
N PRO A 84 1.80 -18.62 3.57
CA PRO A 84 0.97 -17.86 4.50
C PRO A 84 0.68 -18.65 5.79
N THR A 85 0.71 -17.99 6.93
CA THR A 85 0.12 -18.57 8.15
C THR A 85 -1.40 -18.77 7.94
N PHE A 86 -2.05 -19.57 8.80
CA PHE A 86 -3.50 -19.76 8.69
C PHE A 86 -4.26 -18.46 8.95
N ARG A 87 -3.75 -17.60 9.83
CA ARG A 87 -4.26 -16.23 9.98
C ARG A 87 -4.16 -15.43 8.69
N THR A 88 -2.97 -15.37 8.08
CA THR A 88 -2.76 -14.64 6.83
C THR A 88 -3.65 -15.17 5.71
N TYR A 89 -3.86 -16.49 5.64
CA TYR A 89 -4.81 -17.12 4.72
C TYR A 89 -6.25 -16.62 4.93
N LEU A 90 -6.73 -16.62 6.17
CA LEU A 90 -8.08 -16.14 6.50
C LEU A 90 -8.25 -14.64 6.19
N ASP A 91 -7.22 -13.83 6.48
CA ASP A 91 -7.23 -12.39 6.17
C ASP A 91 -7.30 -12.14 4.65
N VAL A 92 -6.58 -12.95 3.87
CA VAL A 92 -6.65 -12.94 2.40
C VAL A 92 -8.06 -13.30 1.90
N LEU A 93 -8.64 -14.40 2.36
CA LEU A 93 -10.00 -14.79 1.96
C LEU A 93 -11.05 -13.75 2.36
N SER A 94 -10.94 -13.20 3.58
CA SER A 94 -11.80 -12.12 4.06
C SER A 94 -11.68 -10.87 3.19
N PHE A 95 -10.47 -10.53 2.73
CA PHE A 95 -10.27 -9.44 1.79
C PHE A 95 -10.91 -9.74 0.44
N ILE A 96 -10.66 -10.91 -0.15
CA ILE A 96 -11.22 -11.30 -1.47
C ILE A 96 -12.75 -11.20 -1.46
N ASN A 97 -13.38 -11.73 -0.40
CA ASN A 97 -14.83 -11.67 -0.23
C ASN A 97 -15.35 -10.22 -0.14
N ARG A 98 -14.69 -9.36 0.65
CA ARG A 98 -15.07 -7.94 0.79
C ARG A 98 -14.76 -7.09 -0.42
N ALA A 99 -13.74 -7.47 -1.18
CA ALA A 99 -13.28 -6.77 -2.37
C ALA A 99 -14.17 -7.03 -3.59
N GLY A 100 -15.06 -8.03 -3.53
CA GLY A 100 -15.93 -8.38 -4.66
C GLY A 100 -15.14 -8.89 -5.87
N ILE A 101 -13.97 -9.49 -5.65
CA ILE A 101 -13.10 -9.98 -6.73
C ILE A 101 -13.72 -11.20 -7.43
N ILE A 102 -14.53 -11.98 -6.70
CA ILE A 102 -15.18 -13.19 -7.20
C ILE A 102 -16.47 -12.80 -7.96
N ASN A 103 -16.71 -13.42 -9.11
CA ASN A 103 -17.92 -13.26 -9.94
C ASN A 103 -18.13 -11.87 -10.55
N ARG A 104 -17.04 -11.15 -10.85
CA ARG A 104 -17.15 -9.88 -11.59
C ARG A 104 -17.63 -10.15 -13.02
N ASP A 105 -18.64 -9.41 -13.46
CA ASP A 105 -19.19 -9.49 -14.80
C ASP A 105 -19.16 -8.12 -15.51
N GLU A 106 -19.75 -8.03 -16.70
CA GLU A 106 -19.81 -6.80 -17.49
C GLU A 106 -20.61 -5.67 -16.80
N LYS A 107 -21.51 -6.02 -15.88
CA LYS A 107 -22.37 -5.08 -15.15
C LYS A 107 -21.75 -4.65 -13.81
N ASP A 108 -20.63 -5.26 -13.41
CA ASP A 108 -19.96 -4.91 -12.18
C ASP A 108 -19.35 -3.49 -12.24
N THR A 109 -19.99 -2.60 -11.49
CA THR A 109 -19.56 -1.20 -11.29
C THR A 109 -18.93 -0.98 -9.91
N SER A 110 -18.69 -2.04 -9.14
CA SER A 110 -18.07 -1.94 -7.83
C SER A 110 -16.67 -1.33 -7.91
N PRO A 111 -16.24 -0.56 -6.88
CA PRO A 111 -14.90 -0.01 -6.83
C PRO A 111 -13.86 -1.13 -7.00
N ARG A 112 -13.00 -1.00 -8.00
CA ARG A 112 -11.89 -1.95 -8.18
C ARG A 112 -11.02 -1.91 -6.93
N ARG A 113 -10.79 -3.07 -6.32
CA ARG A 113 -9.84 -3.21 -5.23
C ARG A 113 -8.64 -4.00 -5.73
N PRO A 114 -7.54 -3.31 -6.08
CA PRO A 114 -6.22 -3.89 -6.27
C PRO A 114 -5.91 -4.94 -5.23
N LEU A 115 -5.20 -5.99 -5.63
CA LEU A 115 -4.63 -6.93 -4.66
C LEU A 115 -3.74 -6.21 -3.62
N THR A 116 -3.11 -5.09 -4.01
CA THR A 116 -2.33 -4.21 -3.12
C THR A 116 -3.18 -3.51 -2.05
N GLY A 117 -4.51 -3.57 -2.15
CA GLY A 117 -5.43 -3.09 -1.13
C GLY A 117 -5.54 -3.99 0.09
N LEU A 118 -5.16 -5.28 -0.03
CA LEU A 118 -4.85 -6.06 1.15
C LEU A 118 -3.64 -5.38 1.80
N THR A 119 -3.83 -4.85 2.99
CA THR A 119 -2.78 -4.19 3.77
C THR A 119 -2.84 -4.70 5.19
N SER A 120 -1.74 -5.28 5.66
CA SER A 120 -1.59 -5.56 7.09
C SER A 120 -1.53 -4.23 7.85
N PRO A 121 -2.07 -4.14 9.09
CA PRO A 121 -2.00 -2.92 9.91
C PRO A 121 -0.59 -2.34 10.04
N ASN A 122 0.42 -3.21 10.03
CA ASN A 122 1.83 -2.83 10.15
C ASN A 122 2.58 -2.86 8.81
N GLY A 123 1.88 -3.12 7.70
CA GLY A 123 2.48 -3.29 6.37
C GLY A 123 3.29 -4.58 6.18
N LEU A 124 3.24 -5.50 7.14
CA LEU A 124 3.97 -6.77 7.12
C LEU A 124 3.00 -7.96 7.24
N TYR A 125 3.24 -8.98 6.43
CA TYR A 125 2.51 -10.25 6.45
C TYR A 125 3.35 -11.32 7.14
N ARG A 126 2.67 -12.26 7.79
CA ARG A 126 3.29 -13.36 8.52
C ARG A 126 3.26 -14.63 7.69
N TYR A 127 4.41 -15.27 7.55
CA TYR A 127 4.62 -16.48 6.76
C TYR A 127 5.30 -17.56 7.58
N VAL A 128 4.90 -18.82 7.43
CA VAL A 128 5.67 -19.95 7.95
C VAL A 128 6.90 -20.20 7.07
N PHE A 129 8.03 -20.46 7.72
CA PHE A 129 9.26 -20.92 7.11
C PHE A 129 9.27 -22.45 7.12
N ILE A 130 9.18 -23.06 5.95
CA ILE A 130 9.15 -24.52 5.78
C ILE A 130 10.46 -24.97 5.14
N PRO A 131 11.40 -25.56 5.90
CA PRO A 131 12.64 -26.07 5.36
C PRO A 131 12.43 -27.43 4.68
N PHE A 132 12.94 -27.58 3.45
CA PHE A 132 12.97 -28.87 2.74
C PHE A 132 14.32 -29.57 2.89
N THR A 133 15.43 -28.83 3.05
CA THR A 133 16.78 -29.37 3.16
C THR A 133 17.35 -29.25 4.58
N ASP A 134 18.40 -30.03 4.87
CA ASP A 134 19.14 -29.93 6.14
C ASP A 134 19.80 -28.54 6.29
N ALA A 135 20.29 -27.97 5.18
CA ALA A 135 20.87 -26.63 5.15
C ALA A 135 19.83 -25.56 5.57
N ALA A 136 18.60 -25.66 5.08
CA ALA A 136 17.51 -24.77 5.49
C ALA A 136 17.12 -24.95 6.96
N ARG A 137 17.10 -26.19 7.47
CA ARG A 137 16.87 -26.46 8.91
C ARG A 137 17.99 -25.90 9.78
N GLN A 138 19.23 -25.93 9.30
CA GLN A 138 20.36 -25.34 10.01
C GLN A 138 20.25 -23.81 10.02
N LEU A 139 19.91 -23.19 8.89
CA LEU A 139 19.66 -21.75 8.78
C LEU A 139 18.58 -21.27 9.78
N GLU A 140 17.47 -21.99 9.86
CA GLU A 140 16.37 -21.72 10.79
C GLU A 140 16.85 -21.69 12.25
N LYS A 141 17.70 -22.66 12.64
CA LYS A 141 18.28 -22.74 13.99
C LYS A 141 19.26 -21.61 14.27
N GLU A 142 20.12 -21.28 13.32
CA GLU A 142 21.16 -20.25 13.47
C GLU A 142 20.56 -18.85 13.63
N ILE A 143 19.48 -18.56 12.90
CA ILE A 143 18.84 -17.24 12.92
C ILE A 143 17.94 -17.07 14.14
N GLY A 144 17.37 -18.15 14.67
CA GLY A 144 16.46 -18.07 15.81
C GLY A 144 15.13 -17.41 15.45
N LEU A 145 14.51 -17.86 14.36
CA LEU A 145 13.21 -17.35 13.90
C LEU A 145 12.11 -17.53 14.96
N GLN A 146 11.10 -16.66 14.93
CA GLN A 146 10.03 -16.66 15.92
C GLN A 146 9.17 -17.93 15.82
N PRO A 147 8.67 -18.50 16.93
CA PRO A 147 7.65 -19.53 16.87
C PRO A 147 6.33 -18.98 16.30
N GLN A 148 5.46 -19.87 15.82
CA GLN A 148 4.08 -19.53 15.52
C GLN A 148 3.33 -19.10 16.80
N THR A 149 2.47 -18.10 16.66
CA THR A 149 1.51 -17.70 17.69
C THR A 149 0.22 -18.53 17.57
N GLU A 150 -0.63 -18.46 18.60
CA GLU A 150 -1.96 -19.07 18.56
C GLU A 150 -2.80 -18.51 17.40
N ASP A 151 -2.68 -17.21 17.13
CA ASP A 151 -3.33 -16.57 15.98
C ASP A 151 -2.82 -17.13 14.66
N ASP A 152 -1.50 -17.24 14.46
CA ASP A 152 -0.90 -17.79 13.22
C ASP A 152 -1.42 -19.19 12.89
N SER A 153 -1.68 -19.98 13.93
CA SER A 153 -2.17 -21.34 13.87
C SER A 153 -3.69 -21.46 13.85
N ASN A 154 -4.43 -20.34 13.90
CA ASN A 154 -5.88 -20.32 13.92
C ASN A 154 -6.47 -21.27 14.99
N GLY A 155 -5.91 -21.21 16.21
CA GLY A 155 -6.31 -22.10 17.32
C GLY A 155 -6.10 -23.60 17.03
N GLY A 156 -5.21 -23.95 16.11
CA GLY A 156 -4.95 -25.32 15.69
C GLY A 156 -5.96 -25.90 14.70
N ILE A 157 -6.75 -25.06 14.04
CA ILE A 157 -7.71 -25.47 13.00
C ILE A 157 -7.16 -25.06 11.63
N ASN A 158 -7.03 -26.04 10.73
CA ASN A 158 -6.74 -25.79 9.32
C ASN A 158 -7.96 -25.12 8.65
N PRO A 159 -7.83 -23.86 8.22
CA PRO A 159 -8.95 -23.06 7.73
C PRO A 159 -9.45 -23.51 6.35
N ALA A 160 -8.64 -24.23 5.57
CA ALA A 160 -9.05 -24.69 4.23
C ALA A 160 -10.00 -25.89 4.29
N TYR A 161 -9.91 -26.71 5.34
CA TYR A 161 -10.67 -27.95 5.47
C TYR A 161 -11.59 -27.99 6.70
N ASP A 162 -11.53 -26.98 7.56
CA ASP A 162 -12.21 -26.93 8.85
C ASP A 162 -11.95 -28.18 9.69
N ARG A 163 -10.66 -28.54 9.82
CA ARG A 163 -10.19 -29.72 10.55
C ARG A 163 -9.02 -29.38 11.45
N PRO A 164 -8.80 -30.11 12.55
CA PRO A 164 -7.58 -29.96 13.34
C PRO A 164 -6.34 -30.12 12.44
N TRP A 165 -5.37 -29.22 12.60
CA TRP A 165 -4.10 -29.31 11.90
C TRP A 165 -3.29 -30.54 12.37
N HIS A 166 -2.40 -31.03 11.52
CA HIS A 166 -1.61 -32.23 11.84
C HIS A 166 -0.60 -31.98 12.98
N PRO A 167 -0.32 -33.00 13.83
CA PRO A 167 0.72 -32.90 14.86
C PRO A 167 2.08 -32.51 14.28
N GLY A 168 2.77 -31.57 14.92
CA GLY A 168 4.03 -31.03 14.43
C GLY A 168 3.89 -29.86 13.45
N SER A 169 2.67 -29.40 13.16
CA SER A 169 2.45 -28.16 12.42
C SER A 169 2.97 -26.91 13.15
N ASP A 170 2.99 -26.93 14.47
CA ASP A 170 3.47 -25.87 15.37
C ASP A 170 5.00 -25.67 15.33
N ARG A 171 5.74 -26.65 14.80
CA ARG A 171 7.22 -26.61 14.77
C ARG A 171 7.80 -25.55 13.83
N TYR A 172 7.04 -25.14 12.81
CA TYR A 172 7.53 -24.17 11.82
C TYR A 172 7.64 -22.79 12.44
N ARG A 173 8.69 -22.07 12.03
CA ARG A 173 8.94 -20.70 12.47
C ARG A 173 8.25 -19.70 11.56
N VAL A 174 8.10 -18.47 12.06
CA VAL A 174 7.43 -17.38 11.35
C VAL A 174 8.43 -16.32 10.92
N VAL A 175 8.21 -15.80 9.71
CA VAL A 175 8.92 -14.68 9.10
C VAL A 175 7.90 -13.59 8.75
N GLU A 176 8.23 -12.34 9.06
CA GLU A 176 7.41 -11.18 8.69
C GLU A 176 8.04 -10.46 7.49
N CYS A 177 7.29 -10.22 6.42
CA CYS A 177 7.79 -9.42 5.29
C CYS A 177 6.67 -8.66 4.54
N SER A 178 7.06 -7.68 3.75
CA SER A 178 6.15 -6.81 2.99
C SER A 178 5.63 -7.42 1.69
N ALA A 179 6.23 -8.53 1.24
CA ALA A 179 5.80 -9.24 0.05
C ALA A 179 4.35 -9.70 0.23
N HIS A 180 3.53 -9.51 -0.80
CA HIS A 180 2.11 -9.77 -0.74
C HIS A 180 1.83 -11.29 -0.77
N PRO A 181 0.82 -11.79 -0.03
CA PRO A 181 0.53 -13.22 0.06
C PRO A 181 0.35 -13.90 -1.30
N PHE A 182 -0.34 -13.26 -2.25
CA PHE A 182 -0.49 -13.81 -3.62
C PHE A 182 0.85 -14.04 -4.34
N SER A 183 1.79 -13.10 -4.23
CA SER A 183 3.13 -13.25 -4.82
C SER A 183 3.91 -14.36 -4.13
N ILE A 184 3.86 -14.44 -2.80
CA ILE A 184 4.50 -15.52 -2.04
C ILE A 184 3.89 -16.88 -2.41
N CYS A 185 2.57 -16.99 -2.51
CA CYS A 185 1.89 -18.21 -2.92
C CYS A 185 2.29 -18.64 -4.34
N THR A 186 2.45 -17.69 -5.27
CA THR A 186 2.86 -18.00 -6.65
C THR A 186 4.23 -18.66 -6.69
N TRP A 187 5.16 -18.17 -5.86
CA TRP A 187 6.48 -18.81 -5.72
C TRP A 187 6.40 -20.12 -4.94
N ALA A 188 5.57 -20.16 -3.88
CA ALA A 188 5.45 -21.31 -3.00
C ALA A 188 4.88 -22.55 -3.71
N GLU A 189 3.92 -22.37 -4.61
CA GLU A 189 3.38 -23.44 -5.45
C GLU A 189 4.49 -24.17 -6.23
N GLN A 190 5.38 -23.41 -6.90
CA GLN A 190 6.52 -24.00 -7.62
C GLN A 190 7.47 -24.75 -6.69
N ALA A 191 7.70 -24.22 -5.50
CA ALA A 191 8.54 -24.87 -4.49
C ALA A 191 7.90 -26.17 -3.96
N PHE A 192 6.59 -26.17 -3.69
CA PHE A 192 5.88 -27.37 -3.26
C PHE A 192 5.87 -28.43 -4.36
N ASP A 193 5.63 -28.05 -5.62
CA ASP A 193 5.68 -28.95 -6.76
C ASP A 193 7.06 -29.59 -6.92
N ALA A 194 8.14 -28.80 -6.81
CA ALA A 194 9.51 -29.29 -6.89
C ALA A 194 9.85 -30.34 -5.80
N HIS A 195 9.12 -30.34 -4.69
CA HIS A 195 9.30 -31.25 -3.55
C HIS A 195 8.16 -32.27 -3.41
N ASN A 196 7.32 -32.46 -4.45
CA ASN A 196 6.15 -33.35 -4.41
C ASN A 196 5.26 -33.10 -3.18
N LEU A 197 4.98 -31.82 -2.88
CA LEU A 197 4.22 -31.31 -1.73
C LEU A 197 4.87 -31.55 -0.35
N GLY A 198 6.03 -32.23 -0.30
CA GLY A 198 6.74 -32.57 0.93
C GLY A 198 6.10 -33.74 1.69
N ASN A 199 5.63 -33.49 2.91
CA ASN A 199 4.94 -34.48 3.75
C ASN A 199 3.51 -34.03 4.08
N TYR A 200 2.75 -34.88 4.77
CA TYR A 200 1.36 -34.59 5.15
C TYR A 200 1.21 -33.30 5.98
N ILE A 201 2.24 -32.93 6.75
CA ILE A 201 2.25 -31.70 7.55
C ILE A 201 2.35 -30.50 6.59
N THR A 202 3.33 -30.47 5.69
CA THR A 202 3.56 -29.37 4.73
C THR A 202 2.44 -29.23 3.71
N ALA A 203 1.79 -30.32 3.34
CA ALA A 203 0.68 -30.33 2.38
C ALA A 203 -0.48 -29.39 2.79
N GLN A 204 -0.66 -29.13 4.09
CA GLN A 204 -1.66 -28.20 4.58
C GLN A 204 -1.42 -26.75 4.10
N TRP A 205 -0.16 -26.32 4.06
CA TRP A 205 0.21 -25.00 3.57
C TRP A 205 0.22 -24.93 2.05
N ALA A 206 0.60 -26.03 1.39
CA ALA A 206 0.46 -26.15 -0.06
C ALA A 206 -1.00 -25.94 -0.47
N ALA A 207 -1.94 -26.64 0.19
CA ALA A 207 -3.37 -26.46 -0.04
C ALA A 207 -3.83 -25.02 0.19
N CYS A 208 -3.45 -24.38 1.30
CA CYS A 208 -3.79 -22.98 1.56
C CYS A 208 -3.25 -22.04 0.47
N ALA A 209 -2.01 -22.24 0.03
CA ALA A 209 -1.42 -21.46 -1.04
C ALA A 209 -2.16 -21.67 -2.37
N SER A 210 -2.49 -22.91 -2.74
CA SER A 210 -3.27 -23.23 -3.93
C SER A 210 -4.65 -22.58 -3.89
N PHE A 211 -5.38 -22.67 -2.78
CA PHE A 211 -6.69 -22.02 -2.63
C PHE A 211 -6.61 -20.51 -2.84
N ILE A 212 -5.59 -19.85 -2.30
CA ILE A 212 -5.35 -18.42 -2.53
C ILE A 212 -5.12 -18.13 -4.03
N LEU A 213 -4.28 -18.92 -4.68
CA LEU A 213 -3.96 -18.74 -6.09
C LEU A 213 -5.19 -18.94 -6.99
N GLU A 214 -6.02 -19.94 -6.70
CA GLU A 214 -7.24 -20.23 -7.44
C GLU A 214 -8.18 -19.03 -7.47
N GLN A 215 -8.29 -18.26 -6.38
CA GLN A 215 -9.15 -17.06 -6.35
C GLN A 215 -8.71 -15.98 -7.35
N TRP A 216 -7.41 -15.86 -7.61
CA TRP A 216 -6.83 -14.84 -8.49
C TRP A 216 -6.36 -15.36 -9.86
N ARG A 217 -6.48 -16.67 -10.11
CA ARG A 217 -6.19 -17.31 -11.39
C ARG A 217 -7.44 -17.86 -12.07
N TRP A 218 -8.62 -17.65 -11.50
CA TRP A 218 -9.86 -18.23 -12.00
C TRP A 218 -10.13 -17.82 -13.45
N ALA A 219 -10.02 -18.79 -14.37
CA ALA A 219 -10.14 -18.59 -15.81
C ALA A 219 -11.58 -18.35 -16.30
N GLY A 220 -12.58 -18.43 -15.40
CA GLY A 220 -13.99 -18.21 -15.74
C GLY A 220 -14.37 -16.74 -15.90
N VAL A 221 -13.46 -15.80 -15.62
CA VAL A 221 -13.74 -14.37 -15.67
C VAL A 221 -13.58 -13.84 -17.10
N THR A 222 -14.63 -13.24 -17.64
CA THR A 222 -14.51 -12.48 -18.91
C THR A 222 -14.15 -11.04 -18.57
N VAL A 223 -13.12 -10.51 -19.24
CA VAL A 223 -12.71 -9.12 -19.07
C VAL A 223 -13.74 -8.21 -19.75
N PRO A 224 -14.39 -7.27 -19.03
CA PRO A 224 -15.37 -6.39 -19.64
C PRO A 224 -14.76 -5.48 -20.71
N GLN A 225 -15.52 -5.21 -21.78
CA GLN A 225 -15.06 -4.38 -22.88
C GLN A 225 -14.66 -2.98 -22.42
N TRP A 226 -15.43 -2.38 -21.50
CA TRP A 226 -15.12 -1.07 -20.94
C TRP A 226 -13.76 -1.02 -20.22
N PHE A 227 -13.28 -2.15 -19.69
CA PHE A 227 -11.93 -2.22 -19.13
C PHE A 227 -10.86 -2.28 -20.20
N LEU A 228 -11.09 -3.06 -21.26
CA LEU A 228 -10.17 -3.15 -22.39
C LEU A 228 -9.98 -1.78 -23.05
N ASP A 229 -11.07 -1.03 -23.17
CA ASP A 229 -11.12 0.32 -23.75
C ASP A 229 -10.60 1.41 -22.80
N ALA A 230 -10.49 1.13 -21.50
CA ALA A 230 -9.99 2.09 -20.53
C ALA A 230 -8.51 2.44 -20.83
N PRO A 231 -8.13 3.73 -20.68
CA PRO A 231 -6.77 4.15 -20.95
C PRO A 231 -5.79 3.43 -20.02
N LYS A 232 -4.65 2.98 -20.55
CA LYS A 232 -3.56 2.45 -19.74
C LYS A 232 -3.03 3.58 -18.85
N GLN A 233 -3.24 3.47 -17.56
CA GLN A 233 -2.62 4.36 -16.59
C GLN A 233 -1.14 3.99 -16.49
N ASN A 234 -0.29 4.98 -16.76
CA ASN A 234 1.15 4.88 -16.46
C ASN A 234 1.44 5.28 -15.00
N GLU A 235 0.39 5.51 -14.19
CA GLU A 235 0.47 6.08 -12.85
C GLU A 235 0.44 4.97 -11.78
N ASN A 236 1.12 5.21 -10.65
CA ASN A 236 1.24 4.25 -9.57
C ASN A 236 -0.11 4.03 -8.87
N ASP A 237 -0.46 2.75 -8.62
CA ASP A 237 -1.66 2.28 -7.90
C ASP A 237 -1.84 2.85 -6.48
N CYS A 238 -0.87 3.64 -5.98
CA CYS A 238 -0.95 4.33 -4.69
C CYS A 238 -1.90 5.54 -4.72
N ALA A 239 -2.28 6.03 -5.92
CA ALA A 239 -3.17 7.18 -6.09
C ALA A 239 -4.60 6.73 -6.46
N VAL A 240 -5.27 6.06 -5.52
CA VAL A 240 -6.68 5.70 -5.65
C VAL A 240 -7.53 6.98 -5.53
N TYR A 241 -8.40 7.25 -6.51
CA TYR A 241 -9.29 8.42 -6.47
C TYR A 241 -10.26 8.29 -5.27
N GLY A 242 -10.68 9.43 -4.69
CA GLY A 242 -11.42 9.44 -3.41
C GLY A 242 -12.67 8.55 -3.35
N SER A 243 -13.35 8.33 -4.48
CA SER A 243 -14.51 7.43 -4.60
C SER A 243 -14.17 5.95 -4.53
N GLU A 244 -12.95 5.56 -4.89
CA GLU A 244 -12.45 4.18 -4.85
C GLU A 244 -11.83 3.83 -3.47
N LYS A 245 -11.51 4.85 -2.65
CA LYS A 245 -10.83 4.69 -1.34
C LYS A 245 -11.71 4.08 -0.24
N SER A 246 -13.05 4.10 -0.39
CA SER A 246 -14.01 3.60 0.60
C SER A 246 -13.80 2.12 0.95
N GLY A 247 -13.11 1.37 0.09
CA GLY A 247 -12.81 -0.04 0.29
C GLY A 247 -11.51 -0.39 1.03
N TYR A 248 -10.64 0.58 1.28
CA TYR A 248 -9.31 0.34 1.84
C TYR A 248 -9.25 0.59 3.35
N THR A 249 -10.35 1.05 3.94
CA THR A 249 -10.45 1.28 5.38
C THR A 249 -10.77 -0.04 6.05
N LEU A 250 -9.75 -0.67 6.66
CA LEU A 250 -10.00 -1.75 7.61
C LEU A 250 -10.83 -1.18 8.77
N PRO A 251 -11.84 -1.93 9.27
CA PRO A 251 -12.50 -1.54 10.50
C PRO A 251 -11.46 -1.46 11.63
N PRO A 252 -11.60 -0.52 12.57
CA PRO A 252 -10.65 -0.36 13.66
C PRO A 252 -10.52 -1.67 14.46
N VAL A 253 -9.28 -1.98 14.85
CA VAL A 253 -8.84 -3.22 15.52
C VAL A 253 -9.59 -3.50 16.84
N ASN A 254 -10.28 -2.49 17.40
CA ASN A 254 -11.07 -2.60 18.62
C ASN A 254 -12.59 -2.66 18.38
N SER A 255 -13.03 -2.82 17.14
CA SER A 255 -14.42 -3.19 16.90
C SER A 255 -14.59 -4.64 17.35
N VAL A 256 -15.27 -4.81 18.50
CA VAL A 256 -15.78 -6.10 18.94
C VAL A 256 -16.34 -6.80 17.72
N VAL A 257 -15.82 -7.98 17.42
CA VAL A 257 -16.30 -8.84 16.34
C VAL A 257 -17.75 -9.18 16.68
N HIS A 258 -18.67 -8.29 16.29
CA HIS A 258 -20.01 -8.69 15.97
C HIS A 258 -19.82 -9.65 14.81
N THR A 259 -20.14 -10.92 15.07
CA THR A 259 -20.36 -11.94 14.05
C THR A 259 -20.87 -11.26 12.78
N VAL A 260 -20.16 -11.47 11.67
CA VAL A 260 -20.51 -10.90 10.36
C VAL A 260 -22.03 -11.04 10.20
N PRO A 261 -22.80 -9.94 10.21
CA PRO A 261 -24.23 -10.03 10.02
C PRO A 261 -24.44 -10.71 8.66
N ARG A 262 -25.43 -11.60 8.55
CA ARG A 262 -25.75 -12.19 7.25
C ARG A 262 -25.93 -11.05 6.25
N ILE A 263 -25.57 -11.27 4.99
CA ILE A 263 -25.71 -10.25 3.94
C ILE A 263 -27.16 -9.72 3.90
N GLU A 264 -28.14 -10.56 4.27
CA GLU A 264 -29.53 -10.14 4.45
C GLU A 264 -29.75 -9.09 5.55
N ASP A 265 -28.96 -9.09 6.63
CA ASP A 265 -29.05 -8.12 7.73
C ASP A 265 -28.34 -6.80 7.36
N ILE A 266 -27.28 -6.84 6.55
CA ILE A 266 -26.61 -5.65 5.99
C ILE A 266 -27.53 -4.92 5.00
N LEU A 267 -28.30 -5.67 4.21
CA LEU A 267 -29.27 -5.12 3.25
C LEU A 267 -30.59 -4.70 3.92
N ARG A 268 -30.86 -5.16 5.15
CA ARG A 268 -32.00 -4.73 5.98
C ARG A 268 -31.65 -3.60 6.95
N TYR A 269 -30.39 -3.15 6.97
CA TYR A 269 -29.99 -2.01 7.77
C TYR A 269 -30.66 -0.76 7.19
N ASP A 270 -31.68 -0.28 7.87
CA ASP A 270 -32.40 0.92 7.48
C ASP A 270 -31.43 2.10 7.54
N HIS A 271 -31.15 2.71 6.39
CA HIS A 271 -30.29 3.88 6.28
C HIS A 271 -30.89 5.12 6.99
N SER A 272 -32.11 5.01 7.54
CA SER A 272 -32.74 6.03 8.37
C SER A 272 -32.09 6.23 9.74
N ASP A 273 -31.36 5.24 10.27
CA ASP A 273 -30.74 5.30 11.61
C ASP A 273 -29.29 5.82 11.62
N TYR A 274 -28.70 6.06 10.44
CA TYR A 274 -27.40 6.73 10.35
C TYR A 274 -27.61 8.24 10.19
N PRO A 275 -27.21 9.08 11.17
CA PRO A 275 -27.21 10.51 10.96
C PRO A 275 -26.35 10.81 9.73
N GLN A 276 -26.89 11.61 8.80
CA GLN A 276 -26.19 11.93 7.56
C GLN A 276 -24.77 12.39 7.89
N PRO A 277 -23.73 12.03 7.11
CA PRO A 277 -22.35 12.44 7.39
C PRO A 277 -22.19 13.94 7.68
N CYS A 278 -23.07 14.77 7.10
CA CYS A 278 -23.20 16.20 7.36
C CYS A 278 -23.61 16.53 8.80
N GLU A 279 -24.49 15.77 9.44
CA GLU A 279 -24.92 15.97 10.83
C GLU A 279 -23.79 15.70 11.83
N LYS A 280 -22.94 14.70 11.58
CA LYS A 280 -21.74 14.47 12.43
C LYS A 280 -20.76 15.63 12.36
N VAL A 281 -20.60 16.25 11.19
CA VAL A 281 -19.76 17.45 11.02
C VAL A 281 -20.39 18.65 11.73
N LEU A 282 -21.71 18.80 11.65
CA LEU A 282 -22.46 19.86 12.34
C LEU A 282 -22.50 19.68 13.86
N ASP A 283 -22.44 18.46 14.39
CA ASP A 283 -22.34 18.19 15.84
C ASP A 283 -20.89 18.35 16.36
N TRP A 284 -19.90 18.18 15.48
CA TRP A 284 -18.49 18.37 15.79
C TRP A 284 -18.05 19.84 15.77
N TYR A 285 -18.63 20.63 14.85
CA TYR A 285 -18.30 22.05 14.63
C TYR A 285 -18.39 22.95 15.88
N PRO A 286 -19.42 22.85 16.75
CA PRO A 286 -19.53 23.71 17.94
C PRO A 286 -18.54 23.34 19.05
N ARG A 287 -17.98 22.12 19.01
CA ARG A 287 -17.05 21.60 20.03
C ARG A 287 -15.62 22.10 19.83
N LEU A 288 -15.31 22.59 18.63
CA LEU A 288 -14.06 23.28 18.34
C LEU A 288 -14.19 24.73 18.77
N LYS A 289 -13.75 25.07 19.99
CA LYS A 289 -13.50 26.48 20.33
C LYS A 289 -12.33 26.95 19.47
N PRO A 290 -12.52 27.88 18.50
CA PRO A 290 -11.39 28.38 17.75
C PRO A 290 -10.39 29.02 18.73
N PRO A 291 -9.07 28.82 18.55
CA PRO A 291 -8.10 29.50 19.39
C PRO A 291 -8.33 31.00 19.24
N PHE A 292 -8.61 31.67 20.36
CA PHE A 292 -8.85 33.11 20.40
C PHE A 292 -7.76 33.83 19.60
N LEU A 293 -8.15 34.45 18.47
CA LEU A 293 -7.30 35.36 17.74
C LEU A 293 -6.91 36.46 18.73
N ASN A 294 -5.63 36.52 19.08
CA ASN A 294 -5.09 37.51 19.99
C ASN A 294 -5.34 38.90 19.37
N PRO A 295 -6.28 39.72 19.91
CA PRO A 295 -6.73 40.94 19.25
C PRO A 295 -5.65 42.04 19.18
N ASN A 296 -4.50 41.80 19.80
CA ASN A 296 -3.39 42.76 19.92
C ASN A 296 -2.29 42.58 18.86
N ARG A 297 -2.49 41.79 17.80
CA ARG A 297 -1.50 41.73 16.71
C ARG A 297 -1.62 42.98 15.84
N ALA A 298 -0.76 43.97 16.12
CA ALA A 298 -0.77 45.25 15.42
C ALA A 298 -0.66 45.05 13.88
N PRO A 299 -1.41 45.81 13.08
CA PRO A 299 -1.41 45.68 11.62
C PRO A 299 -0.01 45.93 11.07
N HIS A 300 0.43 45.04 10.18
CA HIS A 300 1.77 45.10 9.58
C HIS A 300 1.95 46.40 8.79
N ILE A 301 2.75 47.34 9.31
CA ILE A 301 3.00 48.62 8.66
C ILE A 301 3.91 48.41 7.44
N PRO A 302 3.46 48.67 6.20
CA PRO A 302 4.28 48.49 5.01
C PRO A 302 5.45 49.49 4.98
N ARG A 303 6.58 49.07 4.38
CA ARG A 303 7.78 49.91 4.20
C ARG A 303 7.45 51.19 3.41
N ARG A 304 8.15 52.29 3.72
CA ARG A 304 7.91 53.64 3.16
C ARG A 304 7.91 53.65 1.62
N SER A 305 8.74 52.86 0.97
CA SER A 305 8.78 52.75 -0.50
C SER A 305 7.49 52.18 -1.10
N VAL A 306 6.86 51.20 -0.44
CA VAL A 306 5.59 50.61 -0.87
C VAL A 306 4.44 51.58 -0.65
N ARG A 307 4.49 52.36 0.44
CA ARG A 307 3.53 53.45 0.69
C ARG A 307 3.62 54.52 -0.40
N ILE A 308 4.82 55.03 -0.68
CA ILE A 308 5.01 56.06 -1.71
C ILE A 308 4.57 55.55 -3.10
N ALA A 309 4.90 54.30 -3.46
CA ALA A 309 4.50 53.71 -4.73
C ALA A 309 2.96 53.54 -4.86
N LYS A 310 2.28 53.14 -3.78
CA LYS A 310 0.80 53.06 -3.76
C LYS A 310 0.15 54.45 -3.85
N THR A 311 0.73 55.47 -3.23
CA THR A 311 0.19 56.84 -3.30
C THR A 311 0.43 57.49 -4.66
N SER A 312 1.57 57.21 -5.31
CA SER A 312 1.94 57.84 -6.58
C SER A 312 1.24 57.22 -7.79
N ASN A 313 0.82 55.94 -7.72
CA ASN A 313 0.05 55.33 -8.80
C ASN A 313 -0.77 54.11 -8.29
N PRO A 314 -2.02 54.29 -7.85
CA PRO A 314 -2.81 53.24 -7.18
C PRO A 314 -3.18 52.06 -8.09
N TYR A 315 -3.00 52.19 -9.41
CA TYR A 315 -3.29 51.15 -10.41
C TYR A 315 -2.03 50.56 -11.07
N ALA A 316 -0.83 50.99 -10.66
CA ALA A 316 0.40 50.44 -11.23
C ALA A 316 0.69 49.04 -10.69
N ARG A 317 0.88 48.08 -11.61
CA ARG A 317 1.39 46.74 -11.28
C ARG A 317 2.78 46.88 -10.64
N PRO A 318 3.07 46.19 -9.52
CA PRO A 318 4.38 46.29 -8.87
C PRO A 318 5.48 45.84 -9.83
N PRO A 319 6.62 46.56 -9.92
CA PRO A 319 7.70 46.17 -10.79
C PRO A 319 8.33 44.85 -10.32
N PRO A 320 8.74 43.96 -11.24
CA PRO A 320 9.40 42.72 -10.89
C PRO A 320 10.71 43.02 -10.14
N THR A 321 10.92 42.31 -9.04
CA THR A 321 12.10 42.48 -8.19
C THR A 321 13.40 42.24 -8.97
N PRO A 322 14.42 43.10 -8.86
CA PRO A 322 15.67 42.93 -9.60
C PRO A 322 16.48 41.77 -9.01
N ARG A 323 16.71 40.73 -9.82
CA ARG A 323 17.60 39.62 -9.47
C ARG A 323 19.06 40.12 -9.42
N ARG A 324 19.67 40.10 -8.24
CA ARG A 324 21.12 40.30 -8.06
C ARG A 324 21.89 39.23 -8.86
N ARG A 325 22.53 39.63 -9.95
CA ARG A 325 23.53 38.80 -10.65
C ARG A 325 24.81 38.75 -9.80
N ARG A 326 25.03 37.66 -9.06
CA ARG A 326 26.38 37.26 -8.60
C ARG A 326 27.05 36.51 -9.75
N LYS A 327 28.25 36.96 -10.16
CA LYS A 327 29.14 36.20 -11.04
C LYS A 327 29.71 35.03 -10.22
N VAL A 328 29.49 33.80 -10.68
CA VAL A 328 30.04 32.58 -10.07
C VAL A 328 31.02 31.94 -11.05
N SER A 329 32.17 31.51 -10.51
CA SER A 329 33.32 30.90 -11.18
C SER A 329 32.98 29.59 -11.92
N PRO A 330 33.78 29.19 -12.94
CA PRO A 330 33.42 28.09 -13.84
C PRO A 330 33.96 26.73 -13.35
N ALA A 331 33.21 26.03 -12.49
CA ALA A 331 33.35 24.57 -12.29
C ALA A 331 32.22 24.02 -11.40
N ALA A 332 31.01 23.88 -11.96
CA ALA A 332 29.94 22.97 -11.51
C ALA A 332 28.71 23.21 -12.38
N ARG A 333 28.63 22.54 -13.54
CA ARG A 333 27.35 22.40 -14.25
C ARG A 333 26.62 21.20 -13.65
N ALA A 334 25.76 21.47 -12.68
CA ALA A 334 24.62 20.62 -12.36
C ALA A 334 23.36 21.48 -12.44
N TYR A 335 22.36 20.97 -13.14
CA TYR A 335 21.09 21.57 -13.48
C TYR A 335 20.56 22.61 -12.48
N GLN A 336 20.50 23.85 -12.95
CA GLN A 336 19.89 24.97 -12.25
C GLN A 336 18.36 24.82 -12.33
N ARG A 337 17.75 24.10 -11.39
CA ARG A 337 16.29 24.17 -11.17
C ARG A 337 15.96 25.60 -10.77
N CYS A 338 15.03 26.22 -11.49
CA CYS A 338 14.40 27.47 -11.10
C CYS A 338 13.91 27.34 -9.65
N ALA A 339 14.32 28.28 -8.80
CA ALA A 339 13.66 28.52 -7.53
C ALA A 339 12.24 29.03 -7.85
N GLU A 340 11.29 28.11 -7.91
CA GLU A 340 9.88 28.45 -7.69
C GLU A 340 9.76 28.86 -6.23
N GLU A 341 9.30 30.09 -6.00
CA GLU A 341 8.85 30.51 -4.68
C GLU A 341 7.85 29.47 -4.17
N GLU A 342 7.99 29.03 -2.91
CA GLU A 342 6.98 28.21 -2.23
C GLU A 342 5.69 29.03 -2.15
N VAL A 343 4.84 28.91 -3.16
CA VAL A 343 3.51 29.52 -3.17
C VAL A 343 2.67 28.75 -2.17
N MET A 344 2.56 29.28 -0.95
CA MET A 344 1.59 28.77 0.00
C MET A 344 0.18 28.90 -0.60
N PRO A 345 -0.70 27.89 -0.46
CA PRO A 345 -2.07 27.96 -0.93
C PRO A 345 -2.76 29.25 -0.49
N ALA A 346 -3.51 29.87 -1.40
CA ALA A 346 -4.09 31.20 -1.20
C ALA A 346 -4.98 31.30 0.06
N TRP A 347 -5.60 30.19 0.48
CA TRP A 347 -6.44 30.13 1.68
C TRP A 347 -5.66 30.30 2.99
N ILE A 348 -4.37 29.97 3.03
CA ILE A 348 -3.51 30.20 4.21
C ILE A 348 -3.27 31.70 4.43
N GLN A 349 -3.31 32.50 3.34
CA GLN A 349 -3.12 33.95 3.39
C GLN A 349 -4.44 34.70 3.66
N LEU A 350 -5.57 34.04 3.49
CA LEU A 350 -6.90 34.59 3.70
C LEU A 350 -7.35 34.23 5.12
N ASN A 351 -7.16 35.17 6.05
CA ASN A 351 -7.60 35.06 7.43
C ASN A 351 -9.07 34.59 7.52
N GLY A 352 -9.29 33.30 7.81
CA GLY A 352 -10.55 32.82 8.40
C GLY A 352 -11.44 31.89 7.58
N ASN A 353 -11.01 31.30 6.45
CA ASN A 353 -11.85 30.29 5.77
C ASN A 353 -11.40 28.85 6.10
N PHE A 354 -12.30 28.12 6.76
CA PHE A 354 -12.21 26.68 7.07
C PHE A 354 -12.40 25.82 5.80
N PRO A 355 -12.12 24.50 5.87
CA PRO A 355 -12.32 23.59 4.74
C PRO A 355 -13.71 23.72 4.13
N THR A 356 -13.77 23.89 2.82
CA THR A 356 -15.01 23.88 2.03
C THR A 356 -15.04 22.67 1.11
N GLU A 357 -16.21 22.38 0.53
CA GLU A 357 -16.41 21.28 -0.43
C GLU A 357 -15.55 21.41 -1.71
N LEU A 358 -14.94 22.58 -1.93
CA LEU A 358 -14.08 22.87 -3.09
C LEU A 358 -12.59 22.62 -2.82
N PHE A 359 -12.23 22.12 -1.64
CA PHE A 359 -10.83 21.83 -1.30
C PHE A 359 -10.30 20.68 -2.15
N SER A 360 -9.18 20.92 -2.82
CA SER A 360 -8.42 19.88 -3.50
C SER A 360 -7.78 18.90 -2.50
N SER A 361 -7.45 17.69 -2.97
CA SER A 361 -6.80 16.66 -2.13
C SER A 361 -5.49 17.15 -1.49
N THR A 362 -4.73 17.98 -2.20
CA THR A 362 -3.49 18.59 -1.71
C THR A 362 -3.77 19.61 -0.59
N GLU A 363 -4.86 20.37 -0.68
CA GLU A 363 -5.29 21.31 0.37
C GLU A 363 -5.82 20.58 1.61
N TRP A 364 -6.52 19.45 1.42
CA TRP A 364 -6.95 18.58 2.52
C TRP A 364 -5.79 17.96 3.29
N ALA A 365 -4.78 17.44 2.60
CA ALA A 365 -3.58 16.90 3.24
C ALA A 365 -2.82 18.00 3.99
N PHE A 366 -2.74 19.19 3.39
CA PHE A 366 -2.08 20.33 4.03
C PHE A 366 -2.83 20.79 5.29
N PHE A 367 -4.17 20.81 5.26
CA PHE A 367 -5.00 21.17 6.40
C PHE A 367 -4.92 20.14 7.54
N CYS A 368 -5.05 18.84 7.25
CA CYS A 368 -5.10 17.79 8.27
C CYS A 368 -3.72 17.42 8.83
N HIS A 369 -2.67 17.51 8.00
CA HIS A 369 -1.36 16.95 8.33
C HIS A 369 -0.20 17.95 8.18
N GLY A 370 -0.46 19.19 7.75
CA GLY A 370 0.56 20.21 7.56
C GLY A 370 1.52 19.92 6.39
N THR A 371 1.16 19.01 5.49
CA THR A 371 2.01 18.55 4.39
C THR A 371 1.28 18.60 3.05
N SER A 372 1.98 19.04 2.00
CA SER A 372 1.45 19.03 0.63
C SER A 372 1.70 17.66 -0.01
N LEU A 373 0.69 17.11 -0.70
CA LEU A 373 0.81 15.85 -1.45
C LEU A 373 1.76 15.96 -2.65
N ASP A 374 2.04 17.18 -3.12
CA ASP A 374 2.91 17.44 -4.26
C ASP A 374 4.42 17.33 -3.88
N GLY A 375 4.72 16.84 -2.67
CA GLY A 375 6.08 16.58 -2.19
C GLY A 375 6.92 17.82 -1.85
N LYS A 376 6.32 19.02 -1.89
CA LYS A 376 6.97 20.26 -1.43
C LYS A 376 6.80 20.39 0.09
N LEU A 377 7.84 20.04 0.85
CA LEU A 377 7.91 20.22 2.30
C LEU A 377 7.90 21.72 2.65
N GLY A 378 6.73 22.26 2.98
CA GLY A 378 6.62 23.57 3.60
C GLY A 378 7.28 23.55 4.98
N LYS A 379 8.40 24.27 5.16
CA LYS A 379 8.96 24.49 6.49
C LYS A 379 8.04 25.40 7.30
N ILE A 380 7.22 24.83 8.17
CA ILE A 380 6.53 25.57 9.21
C ILE A 380 7.58 26.01 10.24
N LYS A 381 7.88 27.31 10.30
CA LYS A 381 8.65 27.89 11.42
C LYS A 381 7.77 27.80 12.67
N THR A 382 8.09 26.87 13.56
CA THR A 382 7.65 26.93 14.95
C THR A 382 8.41 28.07 15.62
N GLY A 383 7.68 29.11 16.02
CA GLY A 383 8.24 30.22 16.79
C GLY A 383 8.31 29.84 18.27
N SER A 384 9.51 29.97 18.83
CA SER A 384 9.78 30.17 20.26
C SER A 384 9.50 31.62 20.66
#